data_AF-A0A7J7YXT5-F1
#
_entry.id   AF-A0A7J7YXT5-F1
#
_cell.length_a   1.000
_cell.length_b   1.000
_cell.length_c   1.000
_cell.angle_alpha   90.00
_cell.angle_beta   90.00
_cell.angle_gamma   90.00
#
_symmetry.space_group_name_H-M   'P 1'
#
loop_
_entity.id
_entity.type
_entity.pdbx_description
1 polymer ?
#
loop_
_entity_poly.entity_id
_entity_poly.type
_entity_poly.pdbx_seq_one_letter_code
_entity_poly.pdbx_strand_id
1 'polypeptide(L)'
;MSSSETSSSCFGKETKSPSSPPSAEASAEGPGGPARADVGEEEHKDIIKFTAEKLSVEEVSQLVTSPLCGAVSLFVGTTRNHFEGKKVMSLEYEALVPVAEASVVIAVSSAHRAASLGAVSYAIDALKASVPVWKKEIYEESSSWKRNKECFWAPGN
;
A
#
# COMPACT_ATOMS: atom_id res chain seq x y z
N MET A 1 7.05 12.01 -23.09
CA MET A 1 8.28 11.72 -22.33
C MET A 1 8.18 10.30 -21.84
N SER A 2 9.22 9.52 -22.10
CA SER A 2 9.23 8.06 -22.13
C SER A 2 8.86 7.42 -20.78
N SER A 3 7.81 6.59 -20.76
CA SER A 3 7.56 5.66 -19.67
C SER A 3 8.45 4.44 -19.86
N SER A 4 9.23 4.08 -18.85
CA SER A 4 10.03 2.85 -18.83
C SER A 4 9.53 1.99 -17.68
N GLU A 5 8.85 0.89 -18.03
CA GLU A 5 8.40 -0.14 -17.11
C GLU A 5 9.53 -1.16 -16.93
N THR A 6 10.01 -1.31 -15.69
CA THR A 6 10.95 -2.36 -15.33
C THR A 6 10.24 -3.37 -14.43
N SER A 7 9.96 -4.54 -14.99
CA SER A 7 9.39 -5.70 -14.29
C SER A 7 10.51 -6.44 -13.54
N SER A 8 10.32 -6.66 -12.24
CA SER A 8 11.13 -7.63 -11.47
C SER A 8 10.22 -8.64 -10.78
N SER A 9 10.21 -9.85 -11.31
CA SER A 9 9.58 -11.03 -10.72
C SER A 9 10.58 -11.75 -9.83
N CYS A 10 10.25 -11.94 -8.55
CA CYS A 10 10.97 -12.81 -7.62
C CYS A 10 9.99 -13.64 -6.78
N PHE A 11 10.39 -14.87 -6.50
CA PHE A 11 9.59 -16.09 -6.51
C PHE A 11 9.66 -16.84 -5.17
N GLY A 12 8.59 -17.59 -4.83
CA GLY A 12 8.67 -18.85 -4.04
C GLY A 12 8.42 -18.76 -2.53
N LYS A 13 7.88 -19.77 -1.82
CA LYS A 13 7.45 -21.15 -2.12
C LYS A 13 6.42 -21.57 -1.03
N GLU A 14 5.41 -22.34 -1.42
CA GLU A 14 4.48 -23.01 -0.50
C GLU A 14 5.18 -24.07 0.36
N THR A 15 4.79 -24.16 1.64
CA THR A 15 5.01 -25.34 2.48
C THR A 15 3.66 -25.78 3.06
N LYS A 16 3.18 -26.93 2.59
CA LYS A 16 1.97 -27.62 3.05
C LYS A 16 2.29 -28.52 4.25
N SER A 17 1.41 -28.57 5.26
CA SER A 17 1.08 -29.83 5.94
C SER A 17 -0.27 -29.78 6.68
N PRO A 18 -0.97 -30.93 6.84
CA PRO A 18 -2.42 -31.00 7.05
C PRO A 18 -2.82 -31.58 8.43
N SER A 19 -4.10 -31.47 8.81
CA SER A 19 -4.87 -32.56 9.45
C SER A 19 -6.29 -32.13 9.84
N SER A 20 -7.31 -32.72 9.20
CA SER A 20 -8.66 -32.90 9.76
C SER A 20 -8.73 -34.26 10.50
N PRO A 21 -9.85 -34.61 11.19
CA PRO A 21 -10.83 -35.55 10.57
C PRO A 21 -12.29 -35.32 11.08
N PRO A 22 -13.29 -36.22 10.87
CA PRO A 22 -14.19 -36.19 9.70
C PRO A 22 -15.71 -36.39 10.02
N SER A 23 -16.50 -36.40 8.93
CA SER A 23 -17.76 -37.14 8.72
C SER A 23 -19.10 -36.54 9.16
N ALA A 24 -19.87 -36.10 8.16
CA ALA A 24 -21.28 -36.50 8.02
C ALA A 24 -21.61 -36.61 6.53
N GLU A 25 -21.95 -37.83 6.10
CA GLU A 25 -22.46 -38.16 4.77
C GLU A 25 -23.86 -37.56 4.58
N ALA A 26 -24.09 -36.95 3.42
CA ALA A 26 -25.43 -36.83 2.84
C ALA A 26 -25.29 -36.76 1.32
N SER A 27 -25.60 -37.89 0.68
CA SER A 27 -25.71 -38.03 -0.77
C SER A 27 -26.95 -37.30 -1.30
N ALA A 28 -26.76 -36.43 -2.28
CA ALA A 28 -27.79 -36.06 -3.25
C ALA A 28 -27.09 -35.59 -4.55
N GLU A 29 -27.06 -36.47 -5.56
CA GLU A 29 -26.71 -36.11 -6.93
C GLU A 29 -27.80 -35.20 -7.52
N GLY A 30 -27.41 -33.98 -7.87
CA GLY A 30 -28.18 -33.09 -8.75
C GLY A 30 -27.35 -32.78 -10.00
N PRO A 31 -27.86 -32.99 -11.22
CA PRO A 31 -27.16 -32.61 -12.44
C PRO A 31 -27.44 -31.13 -12.72
N GLY A 32 -26.39 -30.32 -12.65
CA GLY A 32 -26.48 -28.89 -12.94
C GLY A 32 -25.32 -28.13 -12.31
N GLY A 33 -24.09 -28.55 -12.62
CA GLY A 33 -22.91 -27.79 -12.20
C GLY A 33 -23.03 -26.36 -12.73
N PRO A 34 -22.84 -25.32 -11.88
CA PRO A 34 -22.79 -23.97 -12.40
C PRO A 34 -21.65 -23.91 -13.43
N ALA A 35 -21.96 -23.28 -14.56
CA ALA A 35 -21.01 -22.97 -15.60
C ALA A 35 -19.71 -22.49 -14.96
N ARG A 36 -18.59 -23.13 -15.32
CA ARG A 36 -17.25 -22.63 -15.00
C ARG A 36 -17.22 -21.17 -15.42
N ALA A 37 -17.28 -20.27 -14.45
CA ALA A 37 -17.04 -18.87 -14.71
C ALA A 37 -15.63 -18.79 -15.28
N ASP A 38 -15.53 -18.29 -16.51
CA ASP A 38 -14.30 -17.79 -17.10
C ASP A 38 -13.57 -16.98 -16.02
N VAL A 39 -12.54 -17.56 -15.41
CA VAL A 39 -11.61 -16.81 -14.58
C VAL A 39 -10.80 -16.02 -15.58
N GLY A 40 -11.29 -14.83 -15.92
CA GLY A 40 -10.55 -13.87 -16.73
C GLY A 40 -9.17 -13.69 -16.10
N GLU A 41 -8.14 -13.72 -16.94
CA GLU A 41 -6.78 -13.37 -16.54
C GLU A 41 -6.80 -11.91 -16.07
N GLU A 42 -6.88 -11.70 -14.75
CA GLU A 42 -6.78 -10.36 -14.17
C GLU A 42 -5.30 -9.94 -14.21
N GLU A 43 -4.98 -9.02 -15.10
CA GLU A 43 -3.66 -8.42 -15.27
C GLU A 43 -3.19 -7.77 -13.95
N HIS A 44 -1.94 -8.04 -13.58
CA HIS A 44 -1.31 -7.42 -12.41
C HIS A 44 -1.05 -5.94 -12.66
N LYS A 45 -1.65 -5.05 -11.86
CA LYS A 45 -1.56 -3.60 -12.07
C LYS A 45 -0.94 -2.89 -10.87
N ASP A 46 0.27 -2.41 -11.04
CA ASP A 46 0.92 -1.48 -10.11
C ASP A 46 0.58 -0.03 -10.47
N ILE A 47 0.11 0.74 -9.50
CA ILE A 47 -0.26 2.15 -9.70
C ILE A 47 0.53 3.02 -8.74
N ILE A 48 1.36 3.90 -9.29
CA ILE A 48 2.09 4.93 -8.53
C ILE A 48 1.69 6.30 -9.08
N LYS A 49 1.10 7.14 -8.22
CA LYS A 49 0.64 8.48 -8.58
C LYS A 49 1.11 9.50 -7.56
N PHE A 50 1.66 10.60 -8.04
CA PHE A 50 1.87 11.82 -7.26
C PHE A 50 0.78 12.83 -7.62
N THR A 51 0.23 13.52 -6.63
CA THR A 51 -0.78 14.55 -6.83
C THR A 51 -0.63 15.63 -5.77
N ALA A 52 -0.92 16.88 -6.16
CA ALA A 52 -1.07 18.00 -5.24
C ALA A 52 -2.49 18.08 -4.64
N GLU A 53 -3.43 17.32 -5.21
CA GLU A 53 -4.79 17.22 -4.70
C GLU A 53 -4.86 16.35 -3.44
N LYS A 54 -5.91 16.53 -2.66
CA LYS A 54 -6.15 15.75 -1.45
C LYS A 54 -6.26 14.26 -1.78
N LEU A 55 -5.51 13.43 -1.06
CA LEU A 55 -5.57 11.98 -1.21
C LEU A 55 -6.87 11.40 -0.66
N SER A 56 -7.62 10.68 -1.49
CA SER A 56 -8.81 9.94 -1.10
C SER A 56 -8.48 8.49 -0.83
N VAL A 57 -8.74 8.04 0.40
CA VAL A 57 -8.56 6.64 0.80
C VAL A 57 -9.49 5.71 0.02
N GLU A 58 -10.73 6.14 -0.20
CA GLU A 58 -11.75 5.35 -0.88
C GLU A 58 -11.36 5.09 -2.35
N GLU A 59 -10.89 6.12 -3.05
CA GLU A 59 -10.46 5.98 -4.45
C GLU A 59 -9.30 4.97 -4.57
N VAL A 60 -8.31 5.05 -3.68
CA VAL A 60 -7.16 4.13 -3.71
C VAL A 60 -7.58 2.71 -3.34
N SER A 61 -8.52 2.53 -2.41
CA SER A 61 -9.08 1.22 -2.07
C SER A 61 -9.80 0.57 -3.25
N GLN A 62 -10.59 1.35 -3.99
CA GLN A 62 -11.31 0.87 -5.17
C GLN A 62 -10.38 0.42 -6.30
N LEU A 63 -9.24 1.11 -6.48
CA LEU A 63 -8.25 0.76 -7.50
C LEU A 63 -7.64 -0.64 -7.33
N VAL A 64 -7.60 -1.17 -6.12
CA VAL A 64 -7.02 -2.49 -5.83
C VAL A 64 -8.07 -3.57 -5.53
N THR A 65 -9.35 -3.22 -5.53
CA THR A 65 -10.43 -4.17 -5.26
C THR A 65 -10.64 -5.07 -6.48
N SER A 66 -10.64 -6.39 -6.27
CA SER A 66 -10.83 -7.39 -7.34
C SER A 66 -11.65 -8.56 -6.79
N PRO A 67 -12.54 -9.19 -7.61
CA PRO A 67 -13.30 -10.37 -7.21
C PRO A 67 -12.44 -11.59 -6.86
N LEU A 68 -11.17 -11.62 -7.29
CA LEU A 68 -10.23 -12.69 -6.96
C LEU A 68 -9.51 -12.48 -5.61
N CYS A 69 -9.65 -11.29 -5.00
CA CYS A 69 -8.96 -10.93 -3.76
C CYS A 69 -9.89 -11.00 -2.56
N GLY A 70 -9.52 -11.80 -1.55
CA GLY A 70 -10.23 -11.90 -0.29
C GLY A 70 -9.74 -10.91 0.78
N ALA A 71 -8.70 -10.13 0.52
CA ALA A 71 -8.14 -9.18 1.46
C ALA A 71 -7.59 -7.94 0.77
N VAL A 72 -7.83 -6.78 1.39
CA VAL A 72 -7.23 -5.49 1.08
C VAL A 72 -6.64 -4.92 2.37
N SER A 73 -5.39 -4.45 2.31
CA SER A 73 -4.73 -3.74 3.41
C SER A 73 -4.41 -2.34 2.94
N LEU A 74 -4.51 -1.38 3.86
CA LEU A 74 -4.27 0.02 3.59
C LEU A 74 -3.33 0.62 4.63
N PHE A 75 -2.35 1.38 4.16
CA PHE A 75 -1.54 2.27 5.00
C PHE A 75 -1.89 3.72 4.67
N VAL A 76 -2.16 4.52 5.70
CA VAL A 76 -2.46 5.95 5.57
C VAL A 76 -1.52 6.73 6.47
N GLY A 77 -0.57 7.45 5.87
CA GLY A 77 0.37 8.30 6.60
C GLY A 77 -0.15 9.72 6.72
N THR A 78 -0.61 10.11 7.91
CA THR A 78 -1.15 11.45 8.18
C THR A 78 -0.14 12.38 8.85
N THR A 79 -0.33 13.69 8.64
CA THR A 79 0.48 14.71 9.31
C THR A 79 0.09 14.82 10.78
N ARG A 80 1.06 14.57 11.68
CA ARG A 80 0.91 14.75 13.13
C ARG A 80 0.97 16.23 13.51
N ASN A 81 0.27 16.60 14.59
CA ASN A 81 0.20 17.98 15.09
C ASN A 81 1.43 18.40 15.94
N HIS A 82 2.29 17.46 16.34
CA HIS A 82 3.50 17.75 17.13
C HIS A 82 4.70 16.89 16.68
N PHE A 83 5.90 17.48 16.74
CA PHE A 83 7.17 16.79 16.52
C PHE A 83 8.28 17.44 17.37
N GLU A 84 9.07 16.65 18.09
CA GLU A 84 10.18 17.14 18.95
C GLU A 84 9.76 18.27 19.91
N GLY A 85 8.55 18.18 20.48
CA GLY A 85 8.02 19.19 21.41
C GLY A 85 7.52 20.48 20.75
N LYS A 86 7.58 20.59 19.42
CA LYS A 86 7.08 21.74 18.65
C LYS A 86 5.74 21.43 17.98
N LYS A 87 4.86 22.42 17.94
CA LYS A 87 3.59 22.36 17.21
C LYS A 87 3.85 22.47 15.70
N VAL A 88 3.45 21.46 14.94
CA VAL A 88 3.55 21.43 13.48
C VAL A 88 2.25 21.98 12.91
N MET A 89 2.33 22.95 12.01
CA MET A 89 1.15 23.57 11.38
C MET A 89 0.81 22.89 10.06
N SER A 90 1.83 22.52 9.28
CA SER A 90 1.70 21.77 8.04
C SER A 90 3.04 21.15 7.64
N LEU A 91 2.98 20.22 6.69
CA LEU A 91 4.14 19.77 5.93
C LEU A 91 4.07 20.37 4.54
N GLU A 92 5.20 20.83 4.02
CA GLU A 92 5.34 21.25 2.63
C GLU A 92 6.22 20.22 1.91
N TYR A 93 5.64 19.57 0.92
CA TYR A 93 6.32 18.76 -0.09
C TYR A 93 6.48 19.64 -1.35
N GLU A 94 6.30 19.09 -2.56
CA GLU A 94 5.98 19.93 -3.74
C GLU A 94 4.60 20.63 -3.61
N ALA A 95 3.78 20.19 -2.64
CA ALA A 95 2.50 20.78 -2.26
C ALA A 95 2.34 20.82 -0.73
N LEU A 96 1.51 21.73 -0.23
CA LEU A 96 1.23 21.88 1.20
C LEU A 96 0.19 20.86 1.67
N VAL A 97 0.53 20.11 2.72
CA VAL A 97 -0.34 19.10 3.36
C VAL A 97 -0.64 19.56 4.79
N PRO A 98 -1.90 19.93 5.10
CA PRO A 98 -2.32 20.29 6.44
C PRO A 98 -2.16 19.16 7.46
N VAL A 99 -2.18 19.52 8.74
CA VAL A 99 -2.27 18.56 9.85
C VAL A 99 -3.53 17.72 9.75
N ALA A 100 -3.44 16.45 10.16
CA ALA A 100 -4.50 15.45 10.08
C ALA A 100 -4.92 15.03 8.66
N GLU A 101 -4.27 15.56 7.61
CA GLU A 101 -4.48 15.09 6.24
C GLU A 101 -3.47 14.00 5.86
N ALA A 102 -3.89 13.13 4.92
CA ALA A 102 -3.06 12.06 4.39
C ALA A 102 -2.01 12.63 3.42
N SER A 103 -0.76 12.28 3.68
CA SER A 103 0.39 12.61 2.83
C SER A 103 0.84 11.43 1.96
N VAL A 104 0.45 10.22 2.34
CA VAL A 104 0.72 8.99 1.60
C VAL A 104 -0.41 8.00 1.86
N VAL A 105 -0.84 7.31 0.82
CA VAL A 105 -1.78 6.19 0.89
C VAL A 105 -1.20 5.04 0.08
N ILE A 106 -1.14 3.85 0.67
CA ILE A 106 -0.72 2.62 -0.02
C ILE A 106 -1.81 1.59 0.20
N ALA A 107 -2.26 0.94 -0.88
CA ALA A 107 -3.21 -0.15 -0.84
C ALA A 107 -2.63 -1.37 -1.53
N VAL A 108 -2.83 -2.55 -0.94
CA VAL A 108 -2.47 -3.82 -1.58
C VAL A 108 -3.59 -4.82 -1.36
N SER A 109 -4.04 -5.45 -2.43
CA SER A 109 -4.99 -6.56 -2.38
C SER A 109 -4.28 -7.90 -2.63
N SER A 110 -4.87 -8.98 -2.10
CA SER A 110 -4.41 -10.34 -2.36
C SER A 110 -5.52 -11.34 -2.05
N ALA A 111 -5.36 -12.60 -2.49
CA ALA A 111 -6.27 -13.68 -2.14
C ALA A 111 -6.40 -13.88 -0.61
N HIS A 112 -5.32 -13.68 0.16
CA HIS A 112 -5.29 -13.96 1.59
C HIS A 112 -4.56 -12.87 2.39
N ARG A 113 -5.13 -12.51 3.54
CA ARG A 113 -4.67 -11.40 4.40
C ARG A 113 -3.17 -11.34 4.69
N ALA A 114 -2.50 -12.48 4.86
CA ALA A 114 -1.08 -12.51 5.22
C ALA A 114 -0.20 -11.86 4.14
N ALA A 115 -0.48 -12.14 2.86
CA ALA A 115 0.25 -11.55 1.74
C ALA A 115 -0.01 -10.04 1.64
N SER A 116 -1.28 -9.62 1.72
CA SER A 116 -1.67 -8.20 1.69
C SER A 116 -1.02 -7.39 2.82
N LEU A 117 -1.01 -7.89 4.06
CA LEU A 117 -0.39 -7.21 5.19
C LEU A 117 1.14 -7.10 5.04
N GLY A 118 1.80 -8.19 4.65
CA GLY A 118 3.24 -8.19 4.42
C GLY A 118 3.66 -7.25 3.30
N ALA A 119 2.90 -7.24 2.20
CA ALA A 119 3.17 -6.39 1.05
C ALA A 119 2.96 -4.90 1.35
N VAL A 120 1.90 -4.52 2.08
CA VAL A 120 1.71 -3.12 2.52
C VAL A 120 2.87 -2.64 3.38
N SER A 121 3.33 -3.46 4.33
CA SER A 121 4.46 -3.10 5.20
C SER A 121 5.74 -2.92 4.39
N TYR A 122 6.02 -3.87 3.50
CA TYR A 122 7.18 -3.78 2.62
C TYR A 122 7.12 -2.53 1.74
N ALA A 123 5.96 -2.21 1.17
CA ALA A 123 5.79 -1.08 0.27
C ALA A 123 6.06 0.27 0.97
N ILE A 124 5.59 0.46 2.21
CA ILE A 124 5.89 1.70 2.94
C ILE A 124 7.37 1.80 3.29
N ASP A 125 8.00 0.71 3.70
CA ASP A 125 9.43 0.69 4.03
C ASP A 125 10.30 0.98 2.80
N ALA A 126 9.98 0.34 1.66
CA ALA A 126 10.66 0.56 0.39
C ALA A 126 10.49 2.00 -0.11
N LEU A 127 9.28 2.57 -0.01
CA LEU A 127 8.99 3.95 -0.37
C LEU A 127 9.84 4.92 0.48
N LYS A 128 9.87 4.69 1.80
CA LYS A 128 10.64 5.50 2.76
C LYS A 128 12.14 5.41 2.52
N ALA A 129 12.64 4.25 2.11
CA ALA A 129 14.06 4.07 1.83
C ALA A 129 14.49 4.66 0.48
N SER A 130 13.63 4.63 -0.53
CA SER A 130 14.02 4.83 -1.93
C SER A 130 13.59 6.18 -2.50
N VAL A 131 12.40 6.67 -2.15
CA VAL A 131 11.84 7.86 -2.80
C VAL A 131 12.41 9.13 -2.16
N PRO A 132 13.00 10.07 -2.94
CA PRO A 132 13.52 11.34 -2.45
C PRO A 132 12.40 12.33 -2.13
N VAL A 133 11.55 11.98 -1.16
CA VAL A 133 10.51 12.87 -0.66
C VAL A 133 11.12 13.78 0.41
N TRP A 134 11.25 15.06 0.08
CA TRP A 134 11.63 16.08 1.04
C TRP A 134 10.37 16.65 1.69
N LYS A 135 10.35 16.69 3.02
CA LYS A 135 9.29 17.37 3.77
C LYS A 135 9.89 18.57 4.48
N LYS A 136 9.29 19.73 4.30
CA LYS A 136 9.57 20.93 5.07
C LYS A 136 8.51 21.04 6.15
N GLU A 137 8.94 20.96 7.40
CA GLU A 137 8.07 21.17 8.54
C GLU A 137 7.90 22.67 8.74
N ILE A 138 6.66 23.15 8.70
CA ILE A 138 6.31 24.55 8.96
C ILE A 138 5.79 24.65 10.39
N TYR A 139 6.51 25.42 11.20
CA TYR A 139 6.15 25.80 12.56
C TYR A 139 5.61 27.24 12.57
N GLU A 140 5.13 27.70 13.73
CA GLU A 140 4.52 29.03 13.89
C GLU A 140 5.47 30.20 13.53
N GLU A 141 6.77 30.06 13.80
CA GLU A 141 7.77 31.13 13.59
C GLU A 141 8.99 30.68 12.77
N SER A 142 9.03 29.43 12.29
CA SER A 142 10.19 28.88 11.57
C SER A 142 9.80 27.75 10.62
N SER A 143 10.70 27.39 9.70
CA SER A 143 10.56 26.19 8.88
C SER A 143 11.87 25.44 8.76
N SER A 144 11.80 24.12 8.66
CA SER A 144 13.00 23.29 8.49
C SER A 144 12.75 22.15 7.51
N TRP A 145 13.64 22.00 6.54
CA TRP A 145 13.68 20.82 5.68
C TRP A 145 14.18 19.61 6.47
N LYS A 146 13.38 18.55 6.50
CA LYS A 146 13.77 17.27 7.09
C LYS A 146 13.77 16.19 6.02
N ARG A 147 14.90 15.49 5.95
CA ARG A 147 15.05 14.28 5.15
C ARG A 147 14.43 13.09 5.88
N ASN A 148 14.01 12.09 5.12
CA ASN A 148 13.67 10.79 5.67
C ASN A 148 14.95 10.09 6.18
N LYS A 149 14.94 9.59 7.41
CA LYS A 149 16.14 8.99 8.04
C LYS A 149 16.53 7.67 7.38
N GLU A 150 15.57 7.04 6.71
CA GLU A 150 15.68 5.73 6.08
C GLU A 150 16.31 5.78 4.68
N CYS A 151 16.63 6.97 4.13
CA CYS A 151 17.21 7.10 2.78
C CYS A 151 18.69 6.67 2.73
N PHE A 152 18.98 5.57 2.02
CA PHE A 152 20.33 4.98 1.91
C PHE A 152 21.29 5.68 0.93
N TRP A 153 20.79 6.54 0.04
CA TRP A 153 21.58 7.16 -1.04
C TRP A 153 22.10 8.57 -0.71
N ALA A 154 21.82 9.10 0.48
CA ALA A 154 22.33 10.40 0.86
C ALA A 154 23.77 10.29 1.42
N PRO A 155 24.74 11.08 0.92
CA PRO A 155 26.10 11.05 1.46
C PRO A 155 26.14 11.62 2.89
N GLY A 156 26.73 10.86 3.82
CA GLY A 156 27.17 11.32 5.13
C GLY A 156 26.37 10.78 6.34
N ASN A 157 26.96 9.80 7.03
CA ASN A 157 26.95 9.72 8.49
C ASN A 157 28.29 10.25 9.00
#